data_AF-A0A931P773-F1
#
_entry.id   AF-A0A931P773-F1
#
_cell.length_a   1.000
_cell.length_b   1.000
_cell.length_c   1.000
_cell.angle_alpha   90.00
_cell.angle_beta   90.00
_cell.angle_gamma   90.00
#
_symmetry.space_group_name_H-M   'P 1'
#
loop_
_entity.id
_entity.type
_entity.pdbx_description
1 polymer ?
#
loop_
_entity_poly.entity_id
_entity_poly.type
_entity_poly.pdbx_seq_one_letter_code
_entity_poly.pdbx_strand_id
1 'polypeptide(L)'
;MDKKQDYDEFEHRHRFAAWAAARAAQRGLLGGTNKNLINALGGCNIKEFVRNPSRDLYERDHDKWCDSILNEIRFMAYGRAAKLIAVYLKVMLILDPGVPSEITDVIHPPIDSVLLINIKKIKGFESFKYSKAKWTGLDKIEYQEIIEDLKKLKGDMPFWKIEQAWDPKES
;
A
#
# COMPACT_ATOMS: atom_id res chain seq x y z
N MET A 1 27.77 -6.53 -19.43
CA MET A 1 27.82 -7.44 -18.27
C MET A 1 27.04 -6.77 -17.16
N ASP A 2 25.82 -7.23 -16.89
CA ASP A 2 25.06 -6.75 -15.75
C ASP A 2 25.82 -7.09 -14.47
N LYS A 3 26.13 -6.07 -13.66
CA LYS A 3 26.66 -6.28 -12.31
C LYS A 3 25.62 -7.11 -11.57
N LYS A 4 26.00 -8.31 -11.16
CA LYS A 4 25.20 -9.12 -10.24
C LYS A 4 25.01 -8.26 -8.99
N GLN A 5 23.79 -7.78 -8.77
CA GLN A 5 23.48 -7.03 -7.55
C GLN A 5 23.76 -7.95 -6.37
N ASP A 6 24.62 -7.51 -5.45
CA ASP A 6 24.94 -8.29 -4.26
C ASP A 6 23.63 -8.58 -3.52
N TYR A 7 23.41 -9.86 -3.24
CA TYR A 7 22.20 -10.33 -2.59
C TYR A 7 22.43 -10.28 -1.08
N ASP A 8 21.87 -9.25 -0.46
CA ASP A 8 21.92 -9.01 0.98
C ASP A 8 20.51 -9.11 1.61
N GLU A 9 20.41 -8.84 2.91
CA GLU A 9 19.14 -8.87 3.63
C GLU A 9 18.12 -7.87 3.07
N PHE A 10 18.58 -6.68 2.66
CA PHE A 10 17.74 -5.67 2.04
C PHE A 10 17.16 -6.16 0.73
N GLU A 11 17.98 -6.75 -0.15
CA GLU A 11 17.54 -7.31 -1.43
C GLU A 11 16.62 -8.52 -1.24
N HIS A 12 16.89 -9.39 -0.25
CA HIS A 12 15.99 -10.49 0.12
C HIS A 12 14.60 -9.97 0.49
N ARG A 13 14.54 -8.98 1.39
CA ARG A 13 13.31 -8.35 1.85
C ARG A 13 12.58 -7.61 0.74
N HIS A 14 13.31 -6.87 -0.10
CA HIS A 14 12.77 -6.18 -1.27
C HIS A 14 12.06 -7.14 -2.23
N ARG A 15 12.68 -8.28 -2.55
CA ARG A 15 12.06 -9.30 -3.42
C ARG A 15 10.80 -9.89 -2.82
N PHE A 16 10.82 -10.18 -1.52
CA PHE A 16 9.64 -10.69 -0.82
C PHE A 16 8.52 -9.65 -0.78
N ALA A 17 8.84 -8.39 -0.46
CA ALA A 17 7.90 -7.27 -0.45
C ALA A 17 7.23 -7.07 -1.82
N ALA A 18 8.03 -7.01 -2.89
CA ALA A 18 7.52 -6.82 -4.25
C ALA A 18 6.61 -7.98 -4.69
N TRP A 19 7.00 -9.22 -4.38
CA TRP A 19 6.17 -10.39 -4.65
C TRP A 19 4.84 -10.35 -3.88
N ALA A 20 4.88 -10.10 -2.57
CA ALA A 20 3.68 -10.03 -1.74
C ALA A 20 2.72 -8.92 -2.19
N ALA A 21 3.26 -7.74 -2.49
CA ALA A 21 2.52 -6.61 -3.02
C ALA A 21 1.83 -6.96 -4.35
N ALA A 22 2.57 -7.53 -5.30
CA ALA A 22 2.02 -7.92 -6.60
C ALA A 22 0.87 -8.91 -6.44
N ARG A 23 1.03 -9.92 -5.58
CA ARG A 23 -0.03 -10.89 -5.28
C ARG A 23 -1.28 -10.24 -4.68
N ALA A 24 -1.10 -9.30 -3.76
CA ALA A 24 -2.21 -8.60 -3.11
C ALA A 24 -3.02 -7.71 -4.07
N ALA A 25 -2.37 -7.12 -5.08
CA ALA A 25 -3.01 -6.22 -6.05
C ALA A 25 -3.53 -6.93 -7.31
N GLN A 26 -3.05 -8.13 -7.63
CA GLN A 26 -3.28 -8.82 -8.90
C GLN A 26 -4.73 -9.28 -9.14
N ARG A 27 -5.48 -9.65 -8.10
CA ARG A 27 -6.75 -10.40 -8.25
C ARG A 27 -7.72 -9.72 -9.22
N GLY A 28 -8.01 -10.37 -10.35
CA GLY A 28 -8.96 -9.88 -11.37
C GLY A 28 -8.49 -8.66 -12.18
N LEU A 29 -7.19 -8.33 -12.17
CA LEU A 29 -6.63 -7.27 -13.02
C LEU A 29 -6.21 -7.83 -14.38
N LEU A 30 -6.80 -7.31 -15.46
CA LEU A 30 -6.44 -7.68 -16.82
C LEU A 30 -5.00 -7.20 -17.11
N GLY A 31 -4.12 -8.09 -17.54
CA GLY A 31 -2.70 -7.77 -17.77
C GLY A 31 -1.87 -7.56 -16.49
N GLY A 32 -2.48 -7.69 -15.30
CA GLY A 32 -1.84 -7.56 -14.00
C GLY A 32 -1.07 -8.81 -13.57
N THR A 33 -0.13 -9.27 -14.40
CA THR A 33 0.75 -10.39 -13.99
C THR A 33 1.69 -9.95 -12.85
N ASN A 34 2.16 -10.89 -12.03
CA ASN A 34 3.19 -10.59 -11.02
C ASN A 34 4.39 -9.85 -11.62
N LYS A 35 4.86 -10.31 -12.79
CA LYS A 35 5.98 -9.70 -13.51
C LYS A 35 5.69 -8.23 -13.83
N ASN A 36 4.51 -7.94 -14.39
CA ASN A 36 4.16 -6.57 -14.78
C ASN A 36 4.02 -5.65 -13.55
N LEU A 37 3.39 -6.13 -12.48
CA LEU A 37 3.23 -5.35 -11.25
C LEU A 37 4.57 -5.09 -10.54
N ILE A 38 5.47 -6.06 -10.50
CA ILE A 38 6.82 -5.89 -9.94
C ILE A 38 7.62 -4.90 -10.79
N ASN A 39 7.53 -5.00 -12.12
CA ASN A 39 8.20 -4.05 -13.01
C ASN A 39 7.69 -2.62 -12.81
N ALA A 40 6.36 -2.42 -12.73
CA ALA A 40 5.76 -1.12 -12.48
C ALA A 40 6.11 -0.53 -11.11
N LEU A 41 6.20 -1.38 -10.09
CA LEU A 41 6.71 -0.97 -8.78
C LEU A 41 8.19 -0.57 -8.84
N GLY A 42 8.99 -1.26 -9.66
CA GLY A 42 10.39 -0.90 -9.89
C GLY A 42 10.56 0.43 -10.65
N GLY A 43 9.63 0.77 -11.56
CA GLY A 43 9.67 1.99 -12.36
C GLY A 43 9.42 3.28 -11.58
N CYS A 44 8.80 3.21 -10.39
CA CYS A 44 8.42 4.40 -9.63
C CYS A 44 9.46 4.86 -8.57
N ASN A 45 10.67 4.29 -8.56
CA ASN A 45 11.76 4.62 -7.61
C ASN A 45 11.41 4.44 -6.12
N ILE A 46 10.41 3.61 -5.80
CA ILE A 46 10.03 3.33 -4.40
C ILE A 46 11.12 2.56 -3.64
N LYS A 47 12.01 1.86 -4.35
CA LYS A 47 13.15 1.12 -3.76
C LYS A 47 14.19 2.08 -3.17
N GLU A 48 14.41 3.21 -3.82
CA GLU A 48 15.30 4.28 -3.36
C GLU A 48 14.71 4.96 -2.13
N PHE A 49 13.39 5.20 -2.13
CA PHE A 49 12.68 5.77 -0.98
C PHE A 49 12.86 4.93 0.29
N VAL A 50 12.66 3.61 0.23
CA VAL A 50 12.75 2.76 1.43
C VAL A 50 14.17 2.65 2.02
N ARG A 51 15.21 3.11 1.31
CA ARG A 51 16.57 3.19 1.86
C ARG A 51 16.80 4.41 2.74
N ASN A 52 16.04 5.49 2.50
CA ASN A 52 16.11 6.71 3.29
C ASN A 52 14.70 7.31 3.45
N PRO A 53 13.82 6.63 4.21
CA PRO A 53 12.42 6.99 4.29
C PRO A 53 12.24 8.26 5.12
N SER A 54 11.35 9.15 4.67
CA SER A 54 10.87 10.26 5.50
C SER A 54 9.40 10.51 5.24
N ARG A 55 8.73 11.06 6.26
CA ARG A 55 7.31 11.43 6.19
C ARG A 55 7.02 12.37 5.02
N ASP A 56 7.80 13.44 4.89
CA ASP A 56 7.59 14.46 3.85
C ASP A 56 7.76 13.87 2.44
N LEU A 57 8.74 12.98 2.26
CA LEU A 57 8.95 12.30 0.99
C LEU A 57 7.76 11.38 0.65
N TYR A 58 7.27 10.62 1.64
CA TYR A 58 6.10 9.77 1.46
C TYR A 58 4.85 10.57 1.07
N GLU A 59 4.53 11.62 1.84
CA GLU A 59 3.35 12.45 1.59
C GLU A 59 3.42 13.14 0.21
N ARG A 60 4.62 13.52 -0.24
CA ARG A 60 4.85 14.15 -1.55
C ARG A 60 4.80 13.16 -2.71
N ASP A 61 5.32 11.94 -2.54
CA ASP A 61 5.60 11.03 -3.64
C ASP A 61 4.60 9.86 -3.78
N HIS A 62 3.76 9.58 -2.77
CA HIS A 62 2.74 8.53 -2.83
C HIS A 62 1.86 8.62 -4.09
N ASP A 63 1.36 9.83 -4.39
CA ASP A 63 0.55 10.08 -5.58
C ASP A 63 1.32 9.83 -6.87
N LYS A 64 2.58 10.27 -6.92
CA LYS A 64 3.43 10.08 -8.10
C LYS A 64 3.73 8.61 -8.35
N TRP A 65 3.93 7.83 -7.30
CA TRP A 65 4.10 6.38 -7.43
C TRP A 65 2.84 5.72 -7.97
N CYS A 66 1.66 6.09 -7.47
CA CYS A 66 0.39 5.60 -8.00
C CYS A 66 0.24 5.96 -9.48
N ASP A 67 0.44 7.23 -9.84
CA ASP A 67 0.33 7.71 -11.22
C ASP A 67 1.33 7.00 -12.15
N SER A 68 2.56 6.78 -11.70
CA SER A 68 3.57 6.01 -12.44
C SER A 68 3.09 4.58 -12.73
N ILE A 69 2.55 3.89 -11.73
CA ILE A 69 2.03 2.53 -11.89
C ILE A 69 0.84 2.49 -12.83
N LEU A 70 -0.07 3.48 -12.74
CA LEU A 70 -1.24 3.58 -13.61
C LEU A 70 -0.85 3.80 -15.08
N ASN A 71 0.22 4.55 -15.33
CA ASN A 71 0.75 4.76 -16.69
C ASN A 71 1.36 3.49 -17.29
N GLU A 72 1.89 2.59 -16.45
CA GLU A 72 2.49 1.33 -16.90
C GLU A 72 1.47 0.19 -17.04
N ILE A 73 0.45 0.14 -16.19
CA ILE A 73 -0.52 -0.97 -16.15
C ILE A 73 -1.89 -0.49 -16.64
N ARG A 74 -2.19 -0.84 -17.90
CA ARG A 74 -3.50 -0.56 -18.50
C ARG A 74 -4.65 -1.14 -17.67
N PHE A 75 -5.73 -0.38 -17.55
CA PHE A 75 -6.95 -0.75 -16.79
C PHE A 75 -6.76 -0.94 -15.28
N MET A 76 -5.60 -0.56 -14.73
CA MET A 76 -5.42 -0.49 -13.29
C MET A 76 -6.20 0.70 -12.73
N ALA A 77 -6.88 0.50 -11.61
CA ALA A 77 -7.52 1.56 -10.85
C ALA A 77 -6.57 2.09 -9.77
N TYR A 78 -6.75 3.34 -9.35
CA TYR A 78 -5.89 3.98 -8.35
C TYR A 78 -5.86 3.16 -7.05
N GLY A 79 -7.01 2.67 -6.58
CA GLY A 79 -7.06 1.81 -5.37
C GLY A 79 -6.20 0.55 -5.44
N ARG A 80 -5.96 -0.02 -6.64
CA ARG A 80 -5.04 -1.15 -6.81
C ARG A 80 -3.58 -0.71 -6.74
N ALA A 81 -3.23 0.41 -7.36
CA ALA A 81 -1.88 0.96 -7.32
C ALA A 81 -1.48 1.33 -5.89
N ALA A 82 -2.40 1.99 -5.16
CA ALA A 82 -2.21 2.30 -3.76
C ALA A 82 -2.07 1.03 -2.89
N LYS A 83 -2.87 -0.02 -3.12
CA LYS A 83 -2.71 -1.30 -2.42
C LYS A 83 -1.35 -1.95 -2.69
N LEU A 84 -0.87 -1.90 -3.93
CA LEU A 84 0.46 -2.40 -4.31
C LEU A 84 1.55 -1.69 -3.49
N ILE A 85 1.52 -0.37 -3.44
CA ILE A 85 2.46 0.46 -2.65
C ILE A 85 2.35 0.15 -1.16
N ALA A 86 1.13 0.14 -0.60
CA ALA A 86 0.90 -0.07 0.83
C ALA A 86 1.46 -1.41 1.33
N VAL A 87 1.22 -2.50 0.59
CA VAL A 87 1.77 -3.81 0.95
C VAL A 87 3.30 -3.84 0.85
N TYR A 88 3.88 -3.22 -0.18
CA TYR A 88 5.33 -3.13 -0.32
C TYR A 88 5.96 -2.37 0.85
N LEU A 89 5.42 -1.18 1.18
CA LEU A 89 5.91 -0.33 2.27
C LEU A 89 5.67 -0.97 3.64
N LYS A 90 4.59 -1.74 3.82
CA LYS A 90 4.38 -2.48 5.06
C LYS A 90 5.51 -3.47 5.31
N VAL A 91 5.85 -4.26 4.29
CA VAL A 91 6.94 -5.22 4.40
C VAL A 91 8.28 -4.52 4.55
N MET A 92 8.55 -3.42 3.84
CA MET A 92 9.85 -2.73 3.83
C MET A 92 10.08 -1.74 4.96
N LEU A 93 9.03 -1.22 5.59
CA LEU A 93 9.14 -0.17 6.62
C LEU A 93 8.43 -0.58 7.91
N ILE A 94 7.12 -0.80 7.88
CA ILE A 94 6.32 -1.04 9.10
C ILE A 94 6.80 -2.28 9.88
N LEU A 95 7.15 -3.36 9.18
CA LEU A 95 7.57 -4.60 9.81
C LEU A 95 9.05 -4.63 10.24
N ASP A 96 9.80 -3.54 10.07
CA ASP A 96 11.18 -3.44 10.52
C ASP A 96 11.31 -2.59 11.77
N PRO A 97 11.74 -3.18 12.89
CA PRO A 97 11.86 -2.47 14.16
C PRO A 97 12.92 -1.36 14.15
N GLY A 98 13.81 -1.33 13.15
CA GLY A 98 14.80 -0.27 12.96
C GLY A 98 14.25 0.99 12.29
N VAL A 99 13.02 0.98 11.77
CA VAL A 99 12.43 2.13 11.09
C VAL A 99 11.68 3.03 12.09
N PRO A 100 11.91 4.36 12.09
CA PRO A 100 11.25 5.29 13.02
C PRO A 100 9.73 5.38 12.85
N SER A 101 9.03 5.68 13.96
CA SER A 101 7.57 5.83 13.97
C SER A 101 7.07 7.00 13.10
N GLU A 102 7.87 8.05 12.96
CA GLU A 102 7.53 9.26 12.18
C GLU A 102 7.07 8.97 10.75
N ILE A 103 7.67 7.96 10.11
CA ILE A 103 7.25 7.49 8.78
C ILE A 103 6.22 6.37 8.88
N THR A 104 6.39 5.38 9.76
CA THR A 104 5.49 4.22 9.78
C THR A 104 4.06 4.60 10.17
N ASP A 105 3.89 5.68 10.94
CA ASP A 105 2.59 6.12 11.44
C ASP A 105 1.71 6.76 10.36
N VAL A 106 2.29 7.17 9.23
CA VAL A 106 1.55 7.81 8.11
C VAL A 106 1.29 6.92 6.92
N ILE A 107 1.99 5.77 6.81
CA ILE A 107 1.82 4.85 5.68
C ILE A 107 0.37 4.36 5.65
N HIS A 108 -0.25 4.48 4.47
CA HIS A 108 -1.64 4.08 4.27
C HIS A 108 -1.78 2.57 4.48
N PRO A 109 -2.85 2.10 5.15
CA PRO A 109 -3.15 0.69 5.21
C PRO A 109 -3.55 0.20 3.80
N PRO A 110 -3.29 -1.08 3.47
CA PRO A 110 -3.74 -1.66 2.22
C PRO A 110 -5.27 -1.72 2.18
N ILE A 111 -5.90 -0.84 1.39
CA ILE A 111 -7.36 -0.79 1.26
C ILE A 111 -7.87 -2.01 0.48
N ASP A 112 -8.72 -2.80 1.12
CA ASP A 112 -9.48 -3.86 0.46
C ASP A 112 -10.83 -4.17 1.11
N SER A 113 -11.56 -5.13 0.55
CA SER A 113 -12.89 -5.49 1.01
C SER A 113 -12.90 -5.95 2.47
N VAL A 114 -11.89 -6.70 2.92
CA VAL A 114 -11.84 -7.19 4.31
C VAL A 114 -11.67 -6.00 5.25
N LEU A 115 -10.72 -5.09 4.96
CA LEU A 115 -10.52 -3.87 5.76
C LEU A 115 -11.80 -3.05 5.81
N LEU A 116 -12.36 -2.72 4.65
CA LEU A 116 -13.49 -1.81 4.53
C LEU A 116 -14.74 -2.33 5.25
N ILE A 117 -14.99 -3.64 5.19
CA ILE A 117 -16.14 -4.26 5.86
C ILE A 117 -15.93 -4.28 7.38
N ASN A 118 -14.74 -4.69 7.83
CA ASN A 118 -14.50 -4.95 9.24
C ASN A 118 -14.15 -3.74 10.06
N ILE A 119 -13.74 -2.63 9.43
CA ILE A 119 -13.29 -1.46 10.18
C ILE A 119 -14.35 -0.90 11.13
N LYS A 120 -15.64 -1.05 10.79
CA LYS A 120 -16.76 -0.65 11.66
C LYS A 120 -16.83 -1.42 12.98
N LYS A 121 -16.16 -2.57 13.08
CA LYS A 121 -16.03 -3.36 14.32
C LYS A 121 -15.03 -2.71 15.29
N ILE A 122 -14.18 -1.79 14.83
CA ILE A 122 -13.26 -1.03 15.68
C ILE A 122 -14.04 0.08 16.38
N LYS A 123 -13.90 0.17 17.71
CA LYS A 123 -14.48 1.25 18.51
C LYS A 123 -14.02 2.62 17.97
N GLY A 124 -14.98 3.50 17.68
CA GLY A 124 -14.72 4.84 17.11
C GLY A 124 -14.77 4.91 15.58
N PHE A 125 -14.95 3.79 14.88
CA PHE A 125 -15.06 3.71 13.42
C PHE A 125 -16.48 3.37 12.92
N GLU A 126 -17.47 3.37 13.81
CA GLU A 126 -18.85 2.95 13.51
C GLU A 126 -19.48 3.80 12.38
N SER A 127 -19.07 5.07 12.27
CA SER A 127 -19.54 6.03 11.29
C SER A 127 -18.86 5.94 9.92
N PHE A 128 -17.88 5.04 9.73
CA PHE A 128 -17.14 4.90 8.47
C PHE A 128 -18.08 4.65 7.28
N LYS A 129 -18.00 5.46 6.22
CA LYS A 129 -19.03 5.46 5.16
C LYS A 129 -18.78 4.45 4.05
N TYR A 130 -17.53 4.07 3.84
CA TYR A 130 -17.08 3.39 2.63
C TYR A 130 -17.00 1.85 2.77
N SER A 131 -17.72 1.27 3.74
CA SER A 131 -17.70 -0.19 3.99
C SER A 131 -18.08 -1.09 2.81
N LYS A 132 -18.75 -0.53 1.79
CA LYS A 132 -19.17 -1.24 0.56
C LYS A 132 -18.40 -0.80 -0.69
N ALA A 133 -17.39 0.06 -0.55
CA ALA A 133 -16.65 0.58 -1.68
C ALA A 133 -15.88 -0.53 -2.41
N LYS A 134 -15.89 -0.50 -3.74
CA LYS A 134 -15.18 -1.49 -4.57
C LYS A 134 -13.74 -1.01 -4.78
N TRP A 135 -12.85 -1.36 -3.84
CA TRP A 135 -11.44 -0.93 -3.84
C TRP A 135 -10.69 -1.16 -5.17
N THR A 136 -11.06 -2.21 -5.91
CA THR A 136 -10.46 -2.55 -7.21
C THR A 136 -10.80 -1.61 -8.36
N GLY A 137 -11.76 -0.71 -8.16
CA GLY A 137 -12.24 0.27 -9.14
C GLY A 137 -12.16 1.71 -8.65
N LEU A 138 -11.57 1.98 -7.48
CA LEU A 138 -11.46 3.33 -6.95
C LEU A 138 -10.60 4.20 -7.85
N ASP A 139 -11.10 5.38 -8.19
CA ASP A 139 -10.28 6.46 -8.71
C ASP A 139 -9.49 7.17 -7.58
N LYS A 140 -8.71 8.17 -7.97
CA LYS A 140 -7.87 8.94 -7.04
C LYS A 140 -8.69 9.70 -6.00
N ILE A 141 -9.79 10.31 -6.42
CA ILE A 141 -10.64 11.15 -5.56
C ILE A 141 -11.33 10.26 -4.54
N GLU A 142 -11.96 9.16 -4.99
CA GLU A 142 -12.64 8.21 -4.10
C GLU A 142 -11.66 7.57 -3.10
N TYR A 143 -10.43 7.24 -3.54
CA TYR A 143 -9.40 6.74 -2.66
C TYR A 143 -9.01 7.78 -1.60
N GLN A 144 -8.78 9.03 -2.00
CA GLN A 144 -8.41 10.11 -1.08
C GLN A 144 -9.53 10.38 -0.07
N GLU A 145 -10.80 10.36 -0.49
CA GLU A 145 -11.94 10.49 0.43
C GLU A 145 -11.95 9.41 1.51
N ILE A 146 -11.69 8.15 1.13
CA ILE A 146 -11.57 7.03 2.07
C ILE A 146 -10.43 7.29 3.05
N ILE A 147 -9.25 7.66 2.55
CA ILE A 147 -8.08 7.92 3.40
C ILE A 147 -8.34 9.07 4.38
N GLU A 148 -8.99 10.14 3.95
CA GLU A 148 -9.31 11.26 4.82
C GLU A 148 -10.38 10.92 5.88
N ASP A 149 -11.39 10.10 5.53
CA ASP A 149 -12.35 9.57 6.53
C ASP A 149 -11.63 8.72 7.58
N LEU A 150 -10.72 7.83 7.15
CA LEU A 150 -9.92 7.00 8.05
C LEU A 150 -8.99 7.82 8.94
N LYS A 151 -8.32 8.84 8.39
CA LYS A 151 -7.45 9.75 9.16
C LYS A 151 -8.21 10.50 10.25
N LYS A 152 -9.45 10.91 9.97
CA LYS A 152 -10.32 11.57 10.96
C LYS A 152 -10.71 10.59 12.08
N LEU A 153 -11.12 9.38 11.72
CA LEU A 153 -11.58 8.38 12.70
C LEU A 153 -10.45 7.82 13.57
N LYS A 154 -9.25 7.65 13.01
CA LYS A 154 -8.11 7.10 13.78
C LYS A 154 -7.59 8.04 14.87
N GLY A 155 -7.81 9.35 14.75
CA GLY A 155 -7.20 10.37 15.61
C GLY A 155 -5.67 10.26 15.62
N ASP A 156 -5.07 10.17 16.81
CA ASP A 156 -3.62 10.09 17.01
C ASP A 156 -3.03 8.68 16.81
N MET A 157 -3.87 7.68 16.56
CA MET A 157 -3.40 6.31 16.35
C MET A 157 -2.52 6.24 15.08
N PRO A 158 -1.40 5.49 15.10
CA PRO A 158 -0.66 5.13 13.89
C PRO A 158 -1.58 4.50 12.84
N PHE A 159 -1.45 4.92 11.58
CA PHE A 159 -2.42 4.54 10.55
C PHE A 159 -2.46 3.02 10.30
N TRP A 160 -1.32 2.35 10.36
CA TRP A 160 -1.22 0.89 10.21
C TRP A 160 -2.02 0.11 11.27
N LYS A 161 -2.32 0.68 12.46
CA LYS A 161 -3.09 -0.03 13.49
C LYS A 161 -4.55 -0.27 13.11
N ILE A 162 -5.07 0.44 12.12
CA ILE A 162 -6.41 0.17 11.56
C ILE A 162 -6.47 -1.23 10.95
N GLU A 163 -5.33 -1.79 10.53
CA GLU A 163 -5.23 -3.15 10.02
C GLU A 163 -5.59 -4.23 11.04
N GLN A 164 -5.87 -3.89 12.31
CA GLN A 164 -6.54 -4.82 13.24
C GLN A 164 -7.92 -5.29 12.73
N ALA A 165 -8.52 -4.58 11.76
CA ALA A 165 -9.72 -5.01 11.05
C ALA A 165 -9.45 -6.06 9.95
N TRP A 166 -8.19 -6.29 9.55
CA TRP A 166 -7.84 -7.44 8.73
C TRP A 166 -7.80 -8.71 9.58
N ASP A 167 -8.86 -9.52 9.49
CA ASP A 167 -8.82 -10.91 9.93
C ASP A 167 -8.41 -11.79 8.74
N PRO A 168 -7.22 -12.42 8.74
CA PRO A 168 -6.79 -13.32 7.67
C PRO A 168 -7.71 -14.53 7.44
N LYS A 169 -8.62 -14.83 8.38
CA LYS A 169 -9.61 -15.91 8.22
C LYS A 169 -10.83 -15.49 7.40
N GLU A 170 -11.01 -14.19 7.16
CA GLU A 170 -12.15 -13.64 6.42
C GLU A 170 -11.81 -13.26 4.96
N SER A 171 -10.59 -13.59 4.48
CA SER A 171 -10.05 -13.22 3.16
C SER A 171 -10.26 -14.25 2.04
#